data_AF-A0A960MMB2-F1
#
_entry.id   AF-A0A960MMB2-F1
#
_cell.length_a   1.000
_cell.length_b   1.000
_cell.length_c   1.000
_cell.angle_alpha   90.00
_cell.angle_beta   90.00
_cell.angle_gamma   90.00
#
_symmetry.space_group_name_H-M   'P 1'
#
loop_
_entity.id
_entity.type
_entity.pdbx_description
1 polymer ?
#
loop_
_entity_poly.entity_id
_entity_poly.type
_entity_poly.pdbx_seq_one_letter_code
_entity_poly.pdbx_strand_id
1 'polypeptide(L)'
;MASGLDARFQAVLSRDPLEEGVDSFFQNKGVDETLLLLSARTLFEKKEEFYPKLCALLFLRKFTKTASKELDELLASLLILGKKEYLGETSLLQKGYEALAAYLFCGERKTWEFKQLEKGAVLREGIPHLDENASIALVALYLGNEWGDEELFSKGQKCAAFVSGLSQGMWTKAEGLQGAFTPYMRLMDHALSNINRTDPLTTMDRSLGLLRYSYGEMSFSATASGNQTGLAALQKKEISIVSMGPHYAPLGVEGNYGVRRLSNGSQEGFKDLTIQSEEGRGKIEGWTRTSCQSAEESIESYLYFQFLAEKEGLSLTVRKSHDTKEELFFVFFVSAELATLEEDGALFPKTLKRFEGKAQKVVFEKNASRLEIAQKFEGEMQIIPLAGGNHFYSADFLIAYPLKKKLAPFSWTIK
;
A
#
# COMPACT_ATOMS: atom_id res chain seq x y z
N MET A 1 -14.36 49.69 7.98
CA MET A 1 -14.83 48.33 8.36
C MET A 1 -15.53 47.65 7.18
N ALA A 2 -14.85 47.52 6.03
CA ALA A 2 -15.41 46.89 4.83
C ALA A 2 -14.36 46.06 4.05
N SER A 3 -13.34 45.53 4.73
CA SER A 3 -12.22 44.78 4.13
C SER A 3 -12.04 43.36 4.67
N GLY A 4 -12.92 42.91 5.59
CA GLY A 4 -12.82 41.58 6.22
C GLY A 4 -13.70 40.49 5.59
N LEU A 5 -14.74 40.87 4.84
CA LEU A 5 -15.66 39.92 4.20
C LEU A 5 -15.13 39.40 2.85
N ASP A 6 -14.25 40.17 2.20
CA ASP A 6 -13.72 39.83 0.87
C ASP A 6 -12.64 38.74 0.94
N ALA A 7 -11.79 38.75 1.97
CA ALA A 7 -10.73 37.74 2.13
C ALA A 7 -11.26 36.33 2.45
N ARG A 8 -12.37 36.21 3.19
CA ARG A 8 -13.01 34.91 3.47
C ARG A 8 -13.74 34.38 2.23
N PHE A 9 -14.38 35.24 1.44
CA PHE A 9 -15.02 34.85 0.18
C PHE A 9 -13.99 34.44 -0.88
N GLN A 10 -12.88 35.19 -1.01
CA GLN A 10 -11.76 34.84 -1.88
C GLN A 10 -11.05 33.55 -1.44
N ALA A 11 -10.93 33.31 -0.13
CA ALA A 11 -10.38 32.05 0.40
C ALA A 11 -11.32 30.85 0.13
N VAL A 12 -12.64 31.04 0.21
CA VAL A 12 -13.64 30.00 -0.15
C VAL A 12 -13.62 29.72 -1.66
N LEU A 13 -13.46 30.75 -2.50
CA LEU A 13 -13.30 30.58 -3.95
C LEU A 13 -11.98 29.90 -4.36
N SER A 14 -10.99 29.81 -3.46
CA SER A 14 -9.70 29.15 -3.75
C SER A 14 -9.71 27.64 -3.53
N ARG A 15 -10.72 27.09 -2.84
CA ARG A 15 -10.83 25.66 -2.57
C ARG A 15 -11.75 24.99 -3.58
N ASP A 16 -11.42 23.77 -3.98
CA ASP A 16 -12.29 22.94 -4.82
C ASP A 16 -13.62 22.70 -4.07
N PRO A 17 -14.78 23.15 -4.60
CA PRO A 17 -16.07 22.97 -3.95
C PRO A 17 -16.39 21.51 -3.60
N LEU A 18 -15.84 20.56 -4.36
CA LEU A 18 -16.03 19.13 -4.11
C LEU A 18 -15.27 18.67 -2.86
N GLU A 19 -14.04 19.15 -2.66
CA GLU A 19 -13.24 18.88 -1.45
C GLU A 19 -13.96 19.41 -0.22
N GLU A 20 -14.49 20.63 -0.29
CA GLU A 20 -15.26 21.23 0.81
C GLU A 20 -16.54 20.43 1.12
N GLY A 21 -17.23 19.94 0.09
CA GLY A 21 -18.39 19.06 0.26
C GLY A 21 -18.03 17.75 0.97
N VAL A 22 -16.91 17.13 0.61
CA VAL A 22 -16.42 15.90 1.26
C VAL A 22 -15.98 16.16 2.70
N ASP A 23 -15.24 17.23 2.96
CA ASP A 23 -14.86 17.62 4.31
C ASP A 23 -16.08 17.88 5.20
N SER A 24 -17.10 18.55 4.68
CA SER A 24 -18.35 18.81 5.39
C SER A 24 -19.09 17.52 5.74
N PHE A 25 -19.13 16.56 4.80
CA PHE A 25 -19.69 15.23 5.04
C PHE A 25 -18.98 14.53 6.22
N PHE A 26 -17.65 14.43 6.19
CA PHE A 26 -16.88 13.75 7.25
C PHE A 26 -16.89 14.47 8.60
N GLN A 27 -17.13 15.79 8.60
CA GLN A 27 -17.30 16.58 9.82
C GLN A 27 -18.74 16.53 10.37
N ASN A 28 -19.64 15.74 9.76
CA ASN A 28 -21.07 15.68 10.10
C ASN A 28 -21.78 17.05 10.07
N LYS A 29 -21.31 17.98 9.22
CA LYS A 29 -21.89 19.33 9.10
C LYS A 29 -23.09 19.41 8.16
N GLY A 30 -23.47 18.27 7.55
CA GLY A 30 -24.35 18.25 6.39
C GLY A 30 -23.61 18.72 5.14
N VAL A 31 -24.10 18.33 3.97
CA VAL A 31 -23.55 18.79 2.70
C VAL A 31 -24.59 19.70 2.06
N ASP A 32 -24.20 20.95 1.81
CA ASP A 32 -25.05 21.95 1.18
C ASP A 32 -25.31 21.56 -0.29
N GLU A 33 -26.58 21.60 -0.70
CA GLU A 33 -27.00 21.41 -2.09
C GLU A 33 -26.27 22.40 -3.03
N THR A 34 -26.08 23.63 -2.57
CA THR A 34 -25.39 24.69 -3.31
C THR A 34 -23.95 24.28 -3.63
N LEU A 35 -23.26 23.62 -2.68
CA LEU A 35 -21.91 23.11 -2.89
C LEU A 35 -21.90 21.97 -3.92
N LEU A 36 -22.88 21.07 -3.89
CA LEU A 36 -23.00 19.99 -4.87
C LEU A 36 -23.27 20.53 -6.29
N LEU A 37 -24.17 21.51 -6.42
CA LEU A 37 -24.46 22.17 -7.69
C LEU A 37 -23.23 22.89 -8.24
N LEU A 38 -22.51 23.65 -7.40
CA LEU A 38 -21.29 24.34 -7.80
C LEU A 38 -20.19 23.37 -8.23
N SER A 39 -20.02 22.27 -7.50
CA SER A 39 -19.06 21.21 -7.84
C SER A 39 -19.39 20.54 -9.17
N ALA A 40 -20.67 20.22 -9.41
CA ALA A 40 -21.12 19.61 -10.66
C ALA A 40 -20.94 20.56 -11.86
N ARG A 41 -21.21 21.87 -11.70
CA ARG A 41 -20.95 22.87 -12.75
C ARG A 41 -19.46 23.01 -13.04
N THR A 42 -18.64 23.07 -12.00
CA THR A 42 -17.17 23.13 -12.12
C THR A 42 -16.63 21.92 -12.88
N LEU A 43 -17.15 20.72 -12.60
CA LEU A 43 -16.78 19.50 -13.30
C LEU A 43 -17.19 19.53 -14.77
N PHE A 44 -18.38 20.04 -15.08
CA PHE A 44 -18.89 20.18 -16.45
C PHE A 44 -18.00 21.11 -17.29
N GLU A 45 -17.53 22.21 -16.70
CA GLU A 45 -16.70 23.21 -17.36
C GLU A 45 -15.23 22.77 -17.52
N LYS A 46 -14.60 22.30 -16.43
CA LYS A 46 -13.16 22.02 -16.41
C LYS A 46 -12.81 20.62 -16.91
N LYS A 47 -13.67 19.63 -16.65
CA LYS A 47 -13.48 18.22 -17.04
C LYS A 47 -12.19 17.56 -16.56
N GLU A 48 -11.53 18.15 -15.56
CA GLU A 48 -10.34 17.59 -14.91
C GLU A 48 -10.73 16.43 -14.01
N GLU A 49 -9.98 15.33 -14.08
CA GLU A 49 -10.23 14.11 -13.27
C GLU A 49 -11.71 13.67 -13.32
N PHE A 50 -12.27 13.72 -14.53
CA PHE A 50 -13.71 13.72 -14.76
C PHE A 50 -14.46 12.63 -13.97
N TYR A 51 -14.04 11.37 -14.16
CA TYR A 51 -14.70 10.21 -13.57
C TYR A 51 -14.55 10.10 -12.05
N PRO A 52 -13.34 10.22 -11.45
CA PRO A 52 -13.18 10.31 -10.01
C PRO A 52 -14.09 11.37 -9.36
N LYS A 53 -14.10 12.59 -9.91
CA LYS A 53 -14.93 13.69 -9.38
C LYS A 53 -16.42 13.44 -9.55
N LEU A 54 -16.84 12.87 -10.69
CA LEU A 54 -18.22 12.47 -10.92
C LEU A 54 -18.68 11.40 -9.91
N CYS A 55 -17.85 10.38 -9.64
CA CYS A 55 -18.18 9.35 -8.67
C CYS A 55 -18.27 9.92 -7.24
N ALA A 56 -17.37 10.83 -6.86
CA ALA A 56 -17.44 11.52 -5.57
C ALA A 56 -18.75 12.32 -5.41
N LEU A 57 -19.15 13.07 -6.45
CA LEU A 57 -20.43 13.79 -6.47
C LEU A 57 -21.63 12.86 -6.30
N LEU A 58 -21.64 11.75 -7.02
CA LEU A 58 -22.71 10.75 -6.96
C LEU A 58 -22.78 10.08 -5.58
N PHE A 59 -21.64 9.83 -4.93
CA PHE A 59 -21.60 9.35 -3.55
C PHE A 59 -22.18 10.35 -2.57
N LEU A 60 -21.74 11.61 -2.63
CA LEU A 60 -22.30 12.66 -1.77
C LEU A 60 -23.81 12.77 -1.96
N ARG A 61 -24.28 12.77 -3.21
CA ARG A 61 -25.72 12.78 -3.55
C ARG A 61 -26.47 11.56 -2.97
N LYS A 62 -25.88 10.36 -3.02
CA LYS A 62 -26.45 9.12 -2.45
C LYS A 62 -26.52 9.16 -0.92
N PHE A 63 -25.44 9.60 -0.25
CA PHE A 63 -25.35 9.59 1.22
C PHE A 63 -26.15 10.71 1.88
N THR A 64 -26.20 11.88 1.27
CA THR A 64 -26.86 13.06 1.83
C THR A 64 -28.38 13.06 1.62
N LYS A 65 -28.87 12.23 0.69
CA LYS A 65 -30.29 12.14 0.30
C LYS A 65 -30.91 13.48 -0.11
N THR A 66 -30.11 14.45 -0.54
CA THR A 66 -30.56 15.78 -0.98
C THR A 66 -31.46 15.66 -2.21
N ALA A 67 -32.74 16.03 -2.12
CA ALA A 67 -33.66 15.96 -3.26
C ALA A 67 -33.59 17.26 -4.07
N SER A 68 -32.87 17.25 -5.19
CA SER A 68 -32.72 18.42 -6.06
C SER A 68 -32.84 18.03 -7.52
N LYS A 69 -33.91 18.50 -8.16
CA LYS A 69 -34.17 18.23 -9.58
C LYS A 69 -33.08 18.84 -10.47
N GLU A 70 -32.62 20.04 -10.14
CA GLU A 70 -31.56 20.72 -10.91
C GLU A 70 -30.24 19.93 -10.83
N LEU A 71 -29.86 19.49 -9.63
CA LEU A 71 -28.66 18.67 -9.45
C LEU A 71 -28.78 17.35 -10.21
N ASP A 72 -29.93 16.70 -10.16
CA ASP A 72 -30.17 15.42 -10.85
C ASP A 72 -30.09 15.58 -12.38
N GLU A 73 -30.62 16.67 -12.95
CA GLU A 73 -30.50 17.00 -14.38
C GLU A 73 -29.05 17.26 -14.80
N LEU A 74 -28.28 17.95 -13.95
CA LEU A 74 -26.87 18.24 -14.21
C LEU A 74 -26.00 16.98 -14.11
N LEU A 75 -26.24 16.12 -13.12
CA LEU A 75 -25.57 14.83 -12.98
C LEU A 75 -25.89 13.89 -14.14
N ALA A 76 -27.14 13.87 -14.62
CA ALA A 76 -27.53 13.15 -15.82
C ALA A 76 -26.75 13.65 -17.06
N SER A 77 -26.62 14.97 -17.20
CA SER A 77 -25.87 15.61 -18.28
C SER A 77 -24.38 15.24 -18.24
N LEU A 78 -23.78 15.22 -17.05
CA LEU A 78 -22.40 14.76 -16.83
C LEU A 78 -22.22 13.27 -17.22
N LEU A 79 -23.17 12.40 -16.88
CA LEU A 79 -23.11 10.99 -17.29
C LEU A 79 -23.17 10.83 -18.81
N ILE A 80 -24.00 11.62 -19.50
CA ILE A 80 -24.07 11.62 -20.97
C ILE A 80 -22.77 12.16 -21.57
N LEU A 81 -22.21 13.22 -20.99
CA LEU A 81 -20.95 13.84 -21.41
C LEU A 81 -19.79 12.84 -21.29
N GLY A 82 -19.67 12.16 -20.14
CA GLY A 82 -18.68 11.14 -19.88
C GLY A 82 -18.70 10.02 -20.91
N LYS A 83 -19.91 9.52 -21.24
CA LYS A 83 -20.09 8.58 -22.34
C LYS A 83 -19.61 9.18 -23.66
N LYS A 84 -20.07 10.36 -24.07
CA LYS A 84 -19.77 10.90 -25.40
C LYS A 84 -18.28 11.21 -25.63
N GLU A 85 -17.63 11.83 -24.65
CA GLU A 85 -16.28 12.38 -24.84
C GLU A 85 -15.15 11.39 -24.55
N TYR A 86 -15.43 10.35 -23.75
CA TYR A 86 -14.39 9.42 -23.29
C TYR A 86 -14.57 7.98 -23.83
N LEU A 87 -15.29 7.80 -24.95
CA LEU A 87 -15.59 6.50 -25.60
C LEU A 87 -14.40 5.82 -26.33
N GLY A 88 -13.18 6.38 -26.27
CA GLY A 88 -11.96 5.87 -26.93
C GLY A 88 -11.36 4.60 -26.31
N GLU A 89 -10.06 4.30 -26.53
CA GLU A 89 -9.34 3.20 -25.87
C GLU A 89 -9.33 3.38 -24.33
N THR A 90 -10.46 3.02 -23.71
CA THR A 90 -10.73 3.28 -22.31
C THR A 90 -9.95 2.31 -21.43
N SER A 91 -9.20 2.86 -20.49
CA SER A 91 -8.49 2.06 -19.49
C SER A 91 -9.49 1.24 -18.67
N LEU A 92 -9.01 0.15 -18.06
CA LEU A 92 -9.83 -0.70 -17.19
C LEU A 92 -10.46 0.10 -16.05
N LEU A 93 -9.70 1.02 -15.46
CA LEU A 93 -10.17 1.91 -14.40
C LEU A 93 -11.31 2.81 -14.88
N GLN A 94 -11.20 3.37 -16.09
CA GLN A 94 -12.25 4.23 -16.63
C GLN A 94 -13.57 3.46 -16.81
N LYS A 95 -13.51 2.24 -17.35
CA LYS A 95 -14.70 1.37 -17.46
C LYS A 95 -15.31 1.05 -16.08
N GLY A 96 -14.46 0.88 -15.07
CA GLY A 96 -14.88 0.70 -13.69
C GLY A 96 -15.63 1.92 -13.15
N TYR A 97 -15.08 3.13 -13.35
CA TYR A 97 -15.75 4.36 -12.97
C TYR A 97 -17.08 4.57 -13.71
N GLU A 98 -17.15 4.23 -14.99
CA GLU A 98 -18.39 4.32 -15.77
C GLU A 98 -19.49 3.39 -15.23
N ALA A 99 -19.11 2.18 -14.81
CA ALA A 99 -20.01 1.22 -14.20
C ALA A 99 -20.48 1.71 -12.82
N LEU A 100 -19.55 2.23 -12.02
CA LEU A 100 -19.84 2.80 -10.71
C LEU A 100 -20.77 4.01 -10.79
N ALA A 101 -20.48 4.96 -11.68
CA ALA A 101 -21.27 6.16 -11.86
C ALA A 101 -22.71 5.84 -12.32
N ALA A 102 -22.86 4.88 -13.25
CA ALA A 102 -24.19 4.41 -13.65
C ALA A 102 -24.94 3.79 -12.46
N TYR A 103 -24.29 2.91 -11.70
CA TYR A 103 -24.90 2.28 -10.55
C TYR A 103 -25.31 3.30 -9.47
N LEU A 104 -24.44 4.26 -9.13
CA LEU A 104 -24.74 5.28 -8.11
C LEU A 104 -25.90 6.20 -8.52
N PHE A 105 -26.08 6.46 -9.82
CA PHE A 105 -27.12 7.37 -10.31
C PHE A 105 -28.48 6.69 -10.51
N CYS A 106 -28.53 5.56 -11.24
CA CYS A 106 -29.79 4.90 -11.60
C CYS A 106 -29.98 3.51 -11.00
N GLY A 107 -29.02 3.01 -10.21
CA GLY A 107 -29.05 1.65 -9.69
C GLY A 107 -28.84 0.57 -10.76
N GLU A 108 -28.53 0.95 -12.00
CA GLU A 108 -28.36 0.02 -13.10
C GLU A 108 -27.09 -0.82 -12.91
N ARG A 109 -27.25 -2.14 -12.98
CA ARG A 109 -26.12 -3.06 -13.11
C ARG A 109 -25.62 -3.02 -14.56
N LYS A 110 -24.46 -2.41 -14.77
CA LYS A 110 -23.71 -2.55 -16.02
C LYS A 110 -22.78 -3.75 -15.96
N THR A 111 -22.63 -4.46 -17.07
CA THR A 111 -21.59 -5.47 -17.20
C THR A 111 -20.23 -4.78 -17.25
N TRP A 112 -19.54 -4.75 -16.12
CA TRP A 112 -18.12 -4.46 -16.09
C TRP A 112 -17.36 -5.78 -16.09
N GLU A 113 -16.88 -6.17 -17.27
CA GLU A 113 -15.98 -7.33 -17.37
C GLU A 113 -14.65 -6.98 -16.72
N PHE A 114 -14.58 -7.21 -15.41
CA PHE A 114 -13.33 -7.18 -14.66
C PHE A 114 -12.55 -8.45 -15.00
N LYS A 115 -12.01 -8.49 -16.22
CA LYS A 115 -11.32 -9.65 -16.80
C LYS A 115 -10.03 -10.04 -16.04
N GLN A 116 -9.64 -9.31 -14.99
CA GLN A 116 -8.38 -9.46 -14.25
C GLN A 116 -7.15 -9.32 -15.17
N LEU A 117 -6.05 -8.71 -14.73
CA LEU A 117 -5.04 -9.34 -13.87
C LEU A 117 -4.56 -10.75 -14.29
N GLU A 118 -4.85 -11.27 -15.49
CA GLU A 118 -3.96 -12.31 -16.07
C GLU A 118 -2.50 -11.83 -16.15
N LYS A 119 -2.32 -10.51 -16.05
CA LYS A 119 -1.04 -9.83 -15.86
C LYS A 119 -0.88 -9.13 -14.48
N GLY A 120 -1.62 -9.55 -13.45
CA GLY A 120 -1.35 -9.29 -12.03
C GLY A 120 -1.57 -7.86 -11.52
N ALA A 121 -1.57 -6.85 -12.40
CA ALA A 121 -1.81 -5.45 -12.08
C ALA A 121 -2.11 -4.66 -13.36
N VAL A 122 -2.69 -3.46 -13.24
CA VAL A 122 -2.47 -2.43 -14.26
C VAL A 122 -1.01 -2.00 -14.17
N LEU A 123 -0.28 -2.19 -15.29
CA LEU A 123 1.12 -1.83 -15.42
C LEU A 123 1.27 -0.55 -16.24
N ARG A 124 2.13 0.37 -15.80
CA ARG A 124 2.66 1.48 -16.59
C ARG A 124 4.15 1.25 -16.76
N GLU A 125 4.63 1.21 -17.99
CA GLU A 125 6.06 0.96 -18.29
C GLU A 125 6.59 -0.35 -17.66
N GLY A 126 5.72 -1.36 -17.50
CA GLY A 126 6.07 -2.64 -16.88
C GLY A 126 6.10 -2.64 -15.35
N ILE A 127 5.68 -1.55 -14.70
CA ILE A 127 5.63 -1.40 -13.24
C ILE A 127 4.16 -1.29 -12.79
N PRO A 128 3.74 -1.97 -11.71
CA PRO A 128 2.40 -1.80 -11.15
C PRO A 128 2.09 -0.34 -10.80
N HIS A 129 1.01 0.20 -11.36
CA HIS A 129 0.55 1.56 -11.08
C HIS A 129 -0.35 1.56 -9.85
N LEU A 130 0.23 1.82 -8.67
CA LEU A 130 -0.44 1.62 -7.37
C LEU A 130 -1.79 2.32 -7.26
N ASP A 131 -1.87 3.61 -7.60
CA ASP A 131 -3.11 4.40 -7.43
C ASP A 131 -4.23 3.92 -8.35
N GLU A 132 -3.87 3.46 -9.56
CA GLU A 132 -4.83 2.94 -10.53
C GLU A 132 -5.36 1.58 -10.07
N ASN A 133 -4.47 0.71 -9.58
CA ASN A 133 -4.86 -0.57 -8.99
C ASN A 133 -5.67 -0.40 -7.69
N ALA A 134 -5.32 0.58 -6.84
CA ALA A 134 -6.06 0.88 -5.62
C ALA A 134 -7.50 1.31 -5.96
N SER A 135 -7.63 2.24 -6.91
CA SER A 135 -8.93 2.72 -7.38
C SER A 135 -9.75 1.60 -7.99
N ILE A 136 -9.14 0.76 -8.84
CA ILE A 136 -9.79 -0.42 -9.43
C ILE A 136 -10.29 -1.37 -8.34
N ALA A 137 -9.46 -1.67 -7.34
CA ALA A 137 -9.81 -2.57 -6.25
C ALA A 137 -11.02 -2.05 -5.47
N LEU A 138 -11.03 -0.76 -5.15
CA LEU A 138 -12.13 -0.12 -4.44
C LEU A 138 -13.44 -0.15 -5.25
N VAL A 139 -13.39 0.14 -6.56
CA VAL A 139 -14.57 0.04 -7.45
C VAL A 139 -15.10 -1.39 -7.47
N ALA A 140 -14.23 -2.39 -7.65
CA ALA A 140 -14.62 -3.80 -7.74
C ALA A 140 -15.21 -4.32 -6.43
N LEU A 141 -14.62 -3.95 -5.28
CA LEU A 141 -15.17 -4.27 -3.97
C LEU A 141 -16.56 -3.68 -3.77
N TYR A 142 -16.74 -2.40 -4.11
CA TYR A 142 -18.01 -1.72 -3.90
C TYR A 142 -19.11 -2.28 -4.79
N LEU A 143 -18.86 -2.37 -6.10
CA LEU A 143 -19.82 -2.91 -7.05
C LEU A 143 -20.10 -4.39 -6.82
N GLY A 144 -19.07 -5.19 -6.49
CA GLY A 144 -19.23 -6.60 -6.17
C GLY A 144 -20.16 -6.83 -4.99
N ASN A 145 -20.00 -6.03 -3.92
CA ASN A 145 -20.89 -6.09 -2.77
C ASN A 145 -22.31 -5.64 -3.10
N GLU A 146 -22.47 -4.47 -3.73
CA GLU A 146 -23.77 -3.89 -4.05
C GLU A 146 -24.58 -4.70 -5.07
N TRP A 147 -23.91 -5.43 -5.97
CA TRP A 147 -24.56 -6.29 -6.96
C TRP A 147 -24.74 -7.74 -6.50
N GLY A 148 -24.22 -8.12 -5.32
CA GLY A 148 -24.13 -9.51 -4.90
C GLY A 148 -23.29 -10.36 -5.87
N ASP A 149 -22.28 -9.76 -6.50
CA ASP A 149 -21.38 -10.39 -7.45
C ASP A 149 -20.10 -10.85 -6.72
N GLU A 150 -20.16 -12.07 -6.16
CA GLU A 150 -19.08 -12.65 -5.36
C GLU A 150 -17.76 -12.76 -6.15
N GLU A 151 -17.83 -12.99 -7.46
CA GLU A 151 -16.65 -13.08 -8.32
C GLU A 151 -15.96 -11.71 -8.42
N LEU A 152 -16.71 -10.65 -8.74
CA LEU A 152 -16.18 -9.29 -8.81
C LEU A 152 -15.64 -8.83 -7.45
N PHE A 153 -16.37 -9.13 -6.38
CA PHE A 153 -15.94 -8.82 -5.01
C PHE A 153 -14.62 -9.52 -4.67
N SER A 154 -14.49 -10.82 -4.94
CA SER A 154 -13.27 -11.59 -4.72
C SER A 154 -12.08 -11.04 -5.52
N LYS A 155 -12.31 -10.64 -6.78
CA LYS A 155 -11.28 -10.01 -7.61
C LYS A 155 -10.85 -8.65 -7.05
N GLY A 156 -11.80 -7.87 -6.52
CA GLY A 156 -11.53 -6.63 -5.79
C GLY A 156 -10.67 -6.87 -4.54
N GLN A 157 -10.98 -7.88 -3.75
CA GLN A 157 -10.19 -8.27 -2.57
C GLN A 157 -8.76 -8.65 -2.95
N LYS A 158 -8.57 -9.45 -4.01
CA LYS A 158 -7.23 -9.82 -4.51
C LYS A 158 -6.43 -8.59 -4.94
N CYS A 159 -7.05 -7.67 -5.68
CA CYS A 159 -6.39 -6.43 -6.12
C CYS A 159 -6.07 -5.50 -4.94
N ALA A 160 -6.98 -5.34 -3.98
CA ALA A 160 -6.75 -4.60 -2.75
C ALA A 160 -5.61 -5.22 -1.93
N ALA A 161 -5.57 -6.55 -1.86
CA ALA A 161 -4.52 -7.27 -1.15
C ALA A 161 -3.15 -7.09 -1.82
N PHE A 162 -3.10 -7.10 -3.15
CA PHE A 162 -1.91 -6.79 -3.92
C PHE A 162 -1.41 -5.37 -3.68
N VAL A 163 -2.28 -4.37 -3.83
CA VAL A 163 -1.95 -2.95 -3.58
C VAL A 163 -1.49 -2.78 -2.15
N SER A 164 -2.18 -3.38 -1.20
CA SER A 164 -1.84 -3.32 0.21
C SER A 164 -0.46 -3.96 0.48
N GLY A 165 -0.16 -5.09 -0.15
CA GLY A 165 1.14 -5.76 -0.03
C GLY A 165 2.29 -4.94 -0.61
N LEU A 166 2.09 -4.29 -1.76
CA LEU A 166 3.05 -3.34 -2.31
C LEU A 166 3.14 -2.06 -1.48
N SER A 167 2.01 -1.57 -0.95
CA SER A 167 1.94 -0.35 -0.16
C SER A 167 2.67 -0.51 1.17
N GLN A 168 2.55 -1.64 1.85
CA GLN A 168 3.34 -1.89 3.06
C GLN A 168 4.84 -1.78 2.76
N GLY A 169 5.30 -2.13 1.55
CA GLY A 169 6.69 -1.92 1.12
C GLY A 169 7.04 -0.56 0.49
N MET A 170 6.07 0.30 0.15
CA MET A 170 6.29 1.52 -0.66
C MET A 170 5.59 2.80 -0.14
N TRP A 171 4.59 2.72 0.73
CA TRP A 171 3.65 3.82 1.03
C TRP A 171 4.06 4.78 2.12
N THR A 172 5.27 4.71 2.60
CA THR A 172 5.70 5.59 3.68
C THR A 172 6.66 6.68 3.20
N LYS A 173 6.64 6.94 1.88
CA LYS A 173 6.79 8.31 1.33
C LYS A 173 5.50 9.13 1.40
N ALA A 174 4.36 8.54 1.77
CA ALA A 174 3.04 9.13 1.63
C ALA A 174 2.38 9.53 2.96
N GLU A 175 3.13 9.98 3.98
CA GLU A 175 2.51 10.71 5.10
C GLU A 175 2.20 12.19 4.77
N GLY A 176 2.35 12.58 3.49
CA GLY A 176 1.62 13.73 2.92
C GLY A 176 0.17 13.42 2.52
N LEU A 177 -0.28 12.15 2.58
CA LEU A 177 -1.56 11.71 2.01
C LEU A 177 -2.73 11.60 3.00
N GLN A 178 -2.57 11.98 4.29
CA GLN A 178 -3.73 12.49 5.04
C GLN A 178 -4.39 13.67 4.31
N GLY A 179 -3.68 14.32 3.38
CA GLY A 179 -4.20 15.31 2.44
C GLY A 179 -4.27 14.88 0.97
N ALA A 180 -4.17 13.60 0.59
CA ALA A 180 -4.23 13.23 -0.83
C ALA A 180 -5.00 11.94 -1.17
N PHE A 181 -5.77 11.38 -0.23
CA PHE A 181 -6.92 10.60 -0.69
C PHE A 181 -7.82 11.57 -1.43
N THR A 182 -7.97 11.35 -2.73
CA THR A 182 -8.94 12.12 -3.52
C THR A 182 -10.31 12.07 -2.82
N PRO A 183 -11.16 13.09 -2.98
CA PRO A 183 -12.51 13.13 -2.40
C PRO A 183 -13.26 11.81 -2.58
N TYR A 184 -13.09 11.23 -3.77
CA TYR A 184 -13.57 9.93 -4.17
C TYR A 184 -13.09 8.78 -3.27
N MET A 185 -11.78 8.64 -3.05
CA MET A 185 -11.23 7.51 -2.28
C MET A 185 -11.68 7.55 -0.82
N ARG A 186 -11.80 8.75 -0.21
CA ARG A 186 -12.33 8.89 1.15
C ARG A 186 -13.76 8.39 1.25
N LEU A 187 -14.64 8.86 0.34
CA LEU A 187 -16.05 8.46 0.32
C LEU A 187 -16.20 6.96 0.05
N MET A 188 -15.35 6.41 -0.81
CA MET A 188 -15.35 4.99 -1.14
C MET A 188 -14.90 4.13 0.05
N ASP A 189 -13.85 4.50 0.76
CA ASP A 189 -13.43 3.78 1.97
C ASP A 189 -14.51 3.84 3.06
N HIS A 190 -15.17 4.99 3.23
CA HIS A 190 -16.34 5.12 4.10
C HIS A 190 -17.47 4.16 3.67
N ALA A 191 -17.78 4.09 2.38
CA ALA A 191 -18.80 3.19 1.85
C ALA A 191 -18.47 1.71 2.13
N LEU A 192 -17.20 1.34 2.00
CA LEU A 192 -16.68 -0.01 2.22
C LEU A 192 -16.48 -0.36 3.69
N SER A 193 -16.40 0.63 4.59
CA SER A 193 -16.20 0.40 6.04
C SER A 193 -17.34 -0.39 6.69
N ASN A 194 -18.52 -0.37 6.07
CA ASN A 194 -19.70 -1.13 6.50
C ASN A 194 -19.73 -2.56 5.96
N ILE A 195 -18.81 -2.91 5.06
CA ILE A 195 -18.67 -4.27 4.54
C ILE A 195 -17.80 -5.03 5.53
N ASN A 196 -18.31 -6.13 6.08
CA ASN A 196 -17.53 -7.05 6.92
C ASN A 196 -16.35 -7.57 6.09
N ARG A 197 -15.19 -6.92 6.22
CA ARG A 197 -13.93 -7.38 5.65
C ARG A 197 -13.48 -8.58 6.48
N THR A 198 -13.94 -9.77 6.13
CA THR A 198 -13.23 -10.99 6.53
C THR A 198 -11.97 -11.02 5.70
N ASP A 199 -10.90 -10.38 6.19
CA ASP A 199 -9.57 -10.62 5.62
C ASP A 199 -9.28 -12.11 5.81
N PRO A 200 -9.09 -12.87 4.72
CA PRO A 200 -8.77 -14.27 4.85
C PRO A 200 -7.46 -14.39 5.64
N LEU A 201 -7.42 -15.34 6.59
CA LEU A 201 -6.25 -15.61 7.44
C LEU A 201 -4.97 -15.80 6.62
N THR A 202 -5.10 -16.32 5.39
CA THR A 202 -4.00 -16.35 4.43
C THR A 202 -4.47 -16.01 3.03
N THR A 203 -3.71 -15.16 2.33
CA THR A 203 -3.87 -14.88 0.90
C THR A 203 -2.58 -15.25 0.18
N MET A 204 -2.68 -15.92 -0.97
CA MET A 204 -1.54 -16.24 -1.83
C MET A 204 -1.81 -15.75 -3.24
N ASP A 205 -0.81 -15.11 -3.85
CA ASP A 205 -0.83 -14.78 -5.28
C ASP A 205 0.52 -15.15 -5.93
N ARG A 206 0.52 -16.28 -6.64
CA ARG A 206 1.71 -16.78 -7.34
C ARG A 206 2.13 -15.89 -8.51
N SER A 207 1.21 -15.15 -9.12
CA SER A 207 1.56 -14.23 -10.22
C SER A 207 2.41 -13.05 -9.75
N LEU A 208 2.46 -12.82 -8.44
CA LEU A 208 3.17 -11.72 -7.80
C LEU A 208 4.26 -12.22 -6.85
N GLY A 209 4.38 -13.54 -6.68
CA GLY A 209 5.22 -14.13 -5.64
C GLY A 209 4.83 -13.61 -4.25
N LEU A 210 3.54 -13.47 -3.97
CA LEU A 210 2.97 -12.83 -2.79
C LEU A 210 2.39 -13.87 -1.82
N LEU A 211 2.71 -13.72 -0.54
CA LEU A 211 2.07 -14.38 0.59
C LEU A 211 1.64 -13.33 1.60
N ARG A 212 0.38 -13.37 2.04
CA ARG A 212 -0.12 -12.59 3.17
C ARG A 212 -0.68 -13.55 4.20
N TYR A 213 -0.32 -13.35 5.46
CA TYR A 213 -0.71 -14.19 6.58
C TYR A 213 -1.12 -13.32 7.75
N SER A 214 -2.25 -13.61 8.36
CA SER A 214 -2.79 -12.93 9.52
C SER A 214 -3.23 -13.96 10.54
N TYR A 215 -2.72 -13.85 11.76
CA TYR A 215 -3.13 -14.69 12.88
C TYR A 215 -3.05 -13.92 14.20
N GLY A 216 -4.15 -13.90 14.95
CA GLY A 216 -4.25 -13.15 16.20
C GLY A 216 -3.95 -11.67 15.98
N GLU A 217 -2.90 -11.18 16.64
CA GLU A 217 -2.49 -9.77 16.61
C GLU A 217 -1.36 -9.49 15.60
N MET A 218 -0.95 -10.52 14.84
CA MET A 218 0.13 -10.44 13.86
C MET A 218 -0.42 -10.50 12.43
N SER A 219 0.05 -9.60 11.58
CA SER A 219 -0.12 -9.69 10.13
C SER A 219 1.22 -9.56 9.43
N PHE A 220 1.37 -10.28 8.32
CA PHE A 220 2.61 -10.42 7.58
C PHE A 220 2.30 -10.42 6.09
N SER A 221 3.07 -9.68 5.31
CA SER A 221 3.04 -9.74 3.85
C SER A 221 4.46 -9.90 3.32
N ALA A 222 4.68 -10.82 2.39
CA ALA A 222 5.95 -10.98 1.69
C ALA A 222 5.74 -11.06 0.18
N THR A 223 6.62 -10.42 -0.56
CA THR A 223 6.63 -10.41 -2.03
C THR A 223 8.03 -10.68 -2.54
N ALA A 224 8.14 -11.53 -3.57
CA ALA A 224 9.38 -11.67 -4.33
C ALA A 224 9.46 -10.68 -5.51
N SER A 225 8.36 -9.99 -5.82
CA SER A 225 8.23 -9.07 -6.95
C SER A 225 8.32 -7.62 -6.53
N GLY A 226 8.85 -6.78 -7.44
CA GLY A 226 8.99 -5.35 -7.22
C GLY A 226 10.14 -4.71 -7.99
N ASN A 227 10.26 -3.40 -7.83
CA ASN A 227 11.38 -2.60 -8.30
C ASN A 227 11.82 -1.70 -7.15
N GLN A 228 12.93 -2.05 -6.49
CA GLN A 228 13.37 -1.43 -5.23
C GLN A 228 12.33 -1.61 -4.12
N THR A 229 11.73 -2.79 -4.07
CA THR A 229 10.68 -3.12 -3.09
C THR A 229 11.26 -3.99 -1.99
N GLY A 230 10.86 -3.75 -0.74
CA GLY A 230 11.17 -4.65 0.37
C GLY A 230 10.64 -6.06 0.12
N LEU A 231 11.27 -7.05 0.74
CA LEU A 231 10.84 -8.44 0.65
C LEU A 231 9.60 -8.73 1.47
N ALA A 232 9.43 -8.03 2.59
CA ALA A 232 8.30 -8.23 3.47
C ALA A 232 8.00 -7.03 4.36
N ALA A 233 6.82 -7.06 4.97
CA ALA A 233 6.37 -6.20 6.05
C ALA A 233 5.65 -7.05 7.10
N LEU A 234 5.66 -6.59 8.35
CA LEU A 234 5.01 -7.26 9.48
C LEU A 234 4.40 -6.21 10.41
N GLN A 235 3.18 -6.45 10.86
CA GLN A 235 2.52 -5.69 11.92
C GLN A 235 2.25 -6.62 13.10
N LYS A 236 2.55 -6.16 14.32
CA LYS A 236 2.12 -6.81 15.55
C LYS A 236 1.56 -5.75 16.50
N LYS A 237 0.23 -5.75 16.69
CA LYS A 237 -0.48 -4.67 17.38
C LYS A 237 -0.11 -3.30 16.80
N GLU A 238 0.56 -2.45 17.58
CA GLU A 238 0.93 -1.07 17.24
C GLU A 238 2.36 -0.93 16.70
N ILE A 239 3.16 -2.00 16.76
CA ILE A 239 4.54 -2.03 16.26
C ILE A 239 4.55 -2.65 14.87
N SER A 240 5.32 -2.04 13.97
CA SER A 240 5.45 -2.51 12.60
C SER A 240 6.90 -2.64 12.20
N ILE A 241 7.24 -3.73 11.50
CA ILE A 241 8.35 -3.75 10.56
C ILE A 241 7.76 -3.28 9.24
N VAL A 242 7.86 -1.99 8.97
CA VAL A 242 7.28 -1.36 7.77
C VAL A 242 7.87 -1.99 6.51
N SER A 243 9.17 -2.29 6.51
CA SER A 243 9.81 -2.95 5.39
C SER A 243 11.05 -3.71 5.85
N MET A 244 11.29 -4.89 5.27
CA MET A 244 12.53 -5.64 5.47
C MET A 244 13.03 -6.21 4.16
N GLY A 245 14.35 -6.21 3.96
CA GLY A 245 14.92 -6.64 2.70
C GLY A 245 16.42 -6.35 2.56
N PRO A 246 17.01 -6.69 1.40
CA PRO A 246 18.40 -6.37 1.10
C PRO A 246 18.63 -4.86 0.93
N HIS A 247 19.78 -4.36 1.34
CA HIS A 247 20.22 -2.97 1.10
C HIS A 247 21.73 -2.93 0.86
N TYR A 248 22.18 -2.44 -0.29
CA TYR A 248 23.61 -2.22 -0.53
C TYR A 248 24.11 -0.95 0.17
N ALA A 249 25.35 -0.95 0.65
CA ALA A 249 26.01 0.26 1.13
C ALA A 249 26.03 1.35 0.04
N PRO A 250 25.97 2.65 0.41
CA PRO A 250 25.72 3.15 1.76
C PRO A 250 24.24 3.00 2.19
N LEU A 251 24.02 2.72 3.47
CA LEU A 251 22.69 2.69 4.06
C LEU A 251 22.02 4.07 3.96
N GLY A 252 20.77 4.11 3.49
CA GLY A 252 20.00 5.35 3.33
C GLY A 252 19.88 5.88 1.90
N VAL A 253 20.57 5.27 0.93
CA VAL A 253 20.33 5.51 -0.49
C VAL A 253 19.21 4.59 -0.96
N GLU A 254 18.02 5.16 -1.22
CA GLU A 254 16.83 4.40 -1.66
C GLU A 254 17.09 3.53 -2.88
N GLY A 255 17.93 3.99 -3.81
CA GLY A 255 18.27 3.27 -5.03
C GLY A 255 18.89 1.88 -4.79
N ASN A 256 19.46 1.68 -3.61
CA ASN A 256 20.19 0.49 -3.19
C ASN A 256 19.32 -0.49 -2.37
N TYR A 257 18.08 -0.13 -2.09
CA TYR A 257 17.18 -0.92 -1.26
C TYR A 257 16.25 -1.82 -2.07
N GLY A 258 16.10 -3.06 -1.60
CA GLY A 258 15.05 -3.97 -2.01
C GLY A 258 15.42 -4.91 -3.15
N VAL A 259 14.39 -5.48 -3.74
CA VAL A 259 14.49 -6.47 -4.81
C VAL A 259 14.03 -5.88 -6.13
N ARG A 260 14.54 -6.46 -7.22
CA ARG A 260 14.19 -6.09 -8.58
C ARG A 260 13.80 -7.32 -9.37
N ARG A 261 12.52 -7.64 -9.33
CA ARG A 261 11.91 -8.76 -10.05
C ARG A 261 10.54 -8.32 -10.55
N LEU A 262 10.48 -7.94 -11.82
CA LEU A 262 9.24 -7.46 -12.42
C LEU A 262 8.28 -8.64 -12.61
N SER A 263 7.04 -8.45 -12.18
CA SER A 263 5.96 -9.37 -12.51
C SER A 263 5.37 -8.99 -13.87
N ASN A 264 5.18 -9.99 -14.74
CA ASN A 264 4.32 -9.87 -15.92
C ASN A 264 2.89 -10.38 -15.63
N GLY A 265 2.62 -10.67 -14.35
CA GLY A 265 1.47 -11.35 -13.77
C GLY A 265 1.14 -12.73 -14.30
N SER A 266 2.08 -13.38 -14.96
CA SER A 266 2.04 -14.81 -15.14
C SER A 266 2.63 -15.50 -13.91
N GLN A 267 2.05 -16.65 -13.53
CA GLN A 267 2.63 -17.53 -12.53
C GLN A 267 3.99 -18.10 -12.97
N GLU A 268 4.24 -18.19 -14.28
CA GLU A 268 5.53 -18.63 -14.85
C GLU A 268 6.70 -17.77 -14.38
N GLY A 269 6.43 -16.49 -14.12
CA GLY A 269 7.43 -15.53 -13.62
C GLY A 269 7.95 -15.84 -12.23
N PHE A 270 7.29 -16.74 -11.48
CA PHE A 270 7.59 -17.09 -10.08
C PHE A 270 7.50 -18.60 -9.80
N LYS A 271 7.63 -19.44 -10.83
CA LYS A 271 7.53 -20.91 -10.70
C LYS A 271 8.62 -21.55 -9.86
N ASP A 272 9.74 -20.86 -9.70
CA ASP A 272 10.86 -21.19 -8.81
C ASP A 272 10.56 -20.90 -7.34
N LEU A 273 9.48 -20.19 -7.03
CA LEU A 273 9.05 -19.95 -5.65
C LEU A 273 8.20 -21.11 -5.14
N THR A 274 8.43 -21.47 -3.88
CA THR A 274 7.52 -22.32 -3.12
C THR A 274 6.67 -21.44 -2.23
N ILE A 275 5.36 -21.41 -2.49
CA ILE A 275 4.36 -20.70 -1.67
C ILE A 275 3.36 -21.73 -1.15
N GLN A 276 3.25 -21.84 0.17
CA GLN A 276 2.40 -22.78 0.88
C GLN A 276 1.60 -22.05 1.96
N SER A 277 0.36 -22.47 2.17
CA SER A 277 -0.47 -22.03 3.28
C SER A 277 -1.22 -23.23 3.83
N GLU A 278 -1.15 -23.40 5.14
CA GLU A 278 -1.94 -24.35 5.92
C GLU A 278 -2.59 -23.58 7.08
N GLU A 279 -3.56 -24.18 7.76
CA GLU A 279 -4.23 -23.52 8.87
C GLU A 279 -3.21 -23.14 9.96
N GLY A 280 -3.07 -21.82 10.19
CA GLY A 280 -2.11 -21.29 11.15
C GLY A 280 -0.65 -21.29 10.71
N ARG A 281 -0.34 -21.61 9.44
CA ARG A 281 1.04 -21.52 8.89
C ARG A 281 1.08 -20.98 7.46
N GLY A 282 2.02 -20.08 7.20
CA GLY A 282 2.30 -19.57 5.85
C GLY A 282 3.79 -19.69 5.53
N LYS A 283 4.13 -20.13 4.33
CA LYS A 283 5.53 -20.23 3.88
C LYS A 283 5.70 -19.67 2.47
N ILE A 284 6.72 -18.84 2.29
CA ILE A 284 7.20 -18.41 0.98
C ILE A 284 8.73 -18.48 0.94
N GLU A 285 9.27 -19.13 -0.08
CA GLU A 285 10.72 -19.22 -0.27
C GLU A 285 11.13 -19.28 -1.74
N GLY A 286 12.34 -18.84 -2.02
CA GLY A 286 12.95 -18.93 -3.34
C GLY A 286 14.05 -17.90 -3.53
N TRP A 287 14.48 -17.74 -4.78
CA TRP A 287 15.49 -16.75 -5.15
C TRP A 287 14.83 -15.48 -5.67
N THR A 288 15.40 -14.33 -5.36
CA THR A 288 15.04 -13.07 -6.01
C THR A 288 16.27 -12.22 -6.26
N ARG A 289 16.18 -11.31 -7.22
CA ARG A 289 17.28 -10.45 -7.63
C ARG A 289 17.30 -9.21 -6.73
N THR A 290 18.45 -8.85 -6.20
CA THR A 290 18.63 -7.62 -5.42
C THR A 290 18.74 -6.41 -6.35
N SER A 291 18.26 -5.24 -5.93
CA SER A 291 18.45 -3.99 -6.66
C SER A 291 19.87 -3.44 -6.41
N CYS A 292 20.84 -3.81 -7.25
CA CYS A 292 22.12 -3.10 -7.32
C CYS A 292 22.08 -2.15 -8.54
N GLN A 293 22.45 -0.89 -8.34
CA GLN A 293 22.53 0.13 -9.40
C GLN A 293 23.95 0.33 -9.93
N SER A 294 24.97 -0.40 -9.46
CA SER A 294 26.33 -0.16 -9.94
C SER A 294 26.40 -0.45 -11.45
N ALA A 295 26.60 0.61 -12.22
CA ALA A 295 26.56 0.59 -13.69
C ALA A 295 27.72 -0.22 -14.30
N GLU A 296 28.66 -0.67 -13.47
CA GLU A 296 29.93 -1.27 -13.88
C GLU A 296 29.98 -2.79 -13.72
N GLU A 297 29.00 -3.44 -13.07
CA GLU A 297 29.01 -4.89 -12.87
C GLU A 297 27.82 -5.60 -13.52
N SER A 298 28.13 -6.42 -14.52
CA SER A 298 27.20 -7.31 -15.23
C SER A 298 26.75 -8.52 -14.39
N ILE A 299 27.12 -8.59 -13.10
CA ILE A 299 26.83 -9.72 -12.24
C ILE A 299 25.53 -9.46 -11.50
N GLU A 300 24.47 -10.14 -11.93
CA GLU A 300 23.18 -10.08 -11.26
C GLU A 300 23.24 -10.75 -9.88
N SER A 301 23.09 -9.97 -8.81
CA SER A 301 23.04 -10.49 -7.43
C SER A 301 21.69 -11.03 -7.03
N TYR A 302 21.72 -12.23 -6.45
CA TYR A 302 20.55 -12.99 -6.04
C TYR A 302 20.61 -13.27 -4.54
N LEU A 303 19.45 -13.11 -3.89
CA LEU A 303 19.22 -13.46 -2.51
C LEU A 303 18.19 -14.59 -2.46
N TYR A 304 18.57 -15.70 -1.85
CA TYR A 304 17.60 -16.69 -1.42
C TYR A 304 16.96 -16.19 -0.13
N PHE A 305 15.64 -16.32 -0.03
CA PHE A 305 14.91 -16.00 1.17
C PHE A 305 13.92 -17.13 1.49
N GLN A 306 13.61 -17.28 2.76
CA GLN A 306 12.57 -18.15 3.28
C GLN A 306 11.89 -17.43 4.43
N PHE A 307 10.60 -17.19 4.28
CA PHE A 307 9.71 -16.73 5.35
C PHE A 307 8.80 -17.90 5.75
N LEU A 308 8.75 -18.17 7.05
CA LEU A 308 7.85 -19.12 7.66
C LEU A 308 7.09 -18.41 8.78
N ALA A 309 5.84 -18.06 8.51
CA ALA A 309 4.92 -17.47 9.48
C ALA A 309 4.15 -18.58 10.22
N GLU A 310 4.15 -18.51 11.54
CA GLU A 310 3.40 -19.38 12.43
C GLU A 310 2.58 -18.53 13.41
N LYS A 311 1.72 -19.17 14.22
CA LYS A 311 0.80 -18.52 15.15
C LYS A 311 1.44 -17.49 16.08
N GLU A 312 2.69 -17.69 16.46
CA GLU A 312 3.40 -16.88 17.48
C GLU A 312 4.58 -16.09 16.91
N GLY A 313 4.78 -16.08 15.59
CA GLY A 313 5.93 -15.38 15.03
C GLY A 313 6.28 -15.72 13.59
N LEU A 314 7.36 -15.11 13.14
CA LEU A 314 7.94 -15.28 11.82
C LEU A 314 9.38 -15.75 11.95
N SER A 315 9.73 -16.83 11.25
CA SER A 315 11.12 -17.21 11.00
C SER A 315 11.53 -16.74 9.61
N LEU A 316 12.66 -16.04 9.54
CA LEU A 316 13.26 -15.57 8.29
C LEU A 316 14.64 -16.20 8.14
N THR A 317 14.94 -16.75 6.98
CA THR A 317 16.28 -17.19 6.59
C THR A 317 16.66 -16.57 5.25
N VAL A 318 17.88 -16.01 5.13
CA VAL A 318 18.41 -15.49 3.86
C VAL A 318 19.81 -16.02 3.56
N ARG A 319 20.14 -16.12 2.26
CA ARG A 319 21.47 -16.49 1.76
C ARG A 319 21.81 -15.68 0.51
N LYS A 320 22.98 -15.06 0.46
CA LYS A 320 23.47 -14.40 -0.76
C LYS A 320 24.13 -15.40 -1.71
N SER A 321 23.89 -15.27 -3.01
CA SER A 321 24.40 -16.20 -4.03
C SER A 321 25.88 -16.03 -4.34
N HIS A 322 26.45 -14.84 -4.12
CA HIS A 322 27.86 -14.54 -4.34
C HIS A 322 28.37 -13.40 -3.46
N ASP A 323 29.68 -13.18 -3.51
CA ASP A 323 30.30 -12.01 -2.91
C ASP A 323 30.28 -10.86 -3.92
N THR A 324 29.80 -9.71 -3.46
CA THR A 324 29.77 -8.44 -4.17
C THR A 324 30.90 -7.56 -3.64
N LYS A 325 31.42 -6.64 -4.47
CA LYS A 325 32.39 -5.63 -3.98
C LYS A 325 31.76 -4.71 -2.94
N GLU A 326 30.51 -4.33 -3.19
CA GLU A 326 29.71 -3.53 -2.26
C GLU A 326 29.20 -4.41 -1.13
N GLU A 327 29.22 -3.86 0.09
CA GLU A 327 28.68 -4.55 1.26
C GLU A 327 27.15 -4.61 1.17
N LEU A 328 26.60 -5.81 1.34
CA LEU A 328 25.17 -6.06 1.33
C LEU A 328 24.69 -6.29 2.77
N PHE A 329 23.65 -5.55 3.15
CA PHE A 329 22.97 -5.71 4.43
C PHE A 329 21.60 -6.37 4.23
N PHE A 330 21.14 -7.09 5.24
CA PHE A 330 19.71 -7.31 5.41
C PHE A 330 19.20 -6.32 6.45
N VAL A 331 18.19 -5.54 6.09
CA VAL A 331 17.70 -4.44 6.93
C VAL A 331 16.26 -4.63 7.37
N PHE A 332 15.94 -4.08 8.54
CA PHE A 332 14.60 -3.96 9.09
C PHE A 332 14.33 -2.50 9.38
N PHE A 333 13.32 -1.94 8.73
CA PHE A 333 12.74 -0.64 9.04
C PHE A 333 11.60 -0.86 10.03
N VAL A 334 11.70 -0.32 11.25
CA VAL A 334 10.77 -0.61 12.35
C VAL A 334 10.15 0.69 12.88
N SER A 335 8.82 0.74 13.02
CA SER A 335 8.12 1.80 13.77
C SER A 335 7.82 1.34 15.19
N ALA A 336 8.37 2.07 16.16
CA ALA A 336 8.28 1.81 17.59
C ALA A 336 8.71 3.06 18.39
N GLU A 337 8.37 3.13 19.68
CA GLU A 337 8.75 4.25 20.54
C GLU A 337 10.10 4.01 21.23
N LEU A 338 10.47 2.75 21.42
CA LEU A 338 11.67 2.35 22.13
C LEU A 338 12.25 1.07 21.51
N ALA A 339 13.58 1.03 21.41
CA ALA A 339 14.34 -0.18 21.08
C ALA A 339 15.30 -0.50 22.24
N THR A 340 15.16 -1.67 22.83
CA THR A 340 15.99 -2.15 23.94
C THR A 340 16.89 -3.28 23.45
N LEU A 341 18.20 -3.10 23.60
CA LEU A 341 19.22 -4.11 23.38
C LEU A 341 19.44 -4.89 24.67
N GLU A 342 19.74 -6.19 24.54
CA GLU A 342 19.95 -7.10 25.69
C GLU A 342 21.09 -6.64 26.62
N GLU A 343 22.17 -6.09 26.07
CA GLU A 343 23.38 -5.70 26.82
C GLU A 343 23.66 -4.17 26.81
N ASP A 344 23.17 -3.42 25.81
CA ASP A 344 23.56 -2.01 25.59
C ASP A 344 22.48 -0.97 25.94
N GLY A 345 21.39 -1.43 26.54
CA GLY A 345 20.30 -0.59 27.04
C GLY A 345 19.37 -0.06 25.95
N ALA A 346 18.81 1.12 26.20
CA ALA A 346 17.73 1.70 25.39
C ALA A 346 18.22 2.69 24.32
N LEU A 347 17.54 2.66 23.17
CA LEU A 347 17.62 3.63 22.08
C LEU A 347 16.22 4.21 21.83
N PHE A 348 16.17 5.52 21.65
CA PHE A 348 14.93 6.24 21.32
C PHE A 348 15.01 6.79 19.89
N PRO A 349 13.88 6.87 19.18
CA PRO A 349 13.83 7.47 17.86
C PRO A 349 14.23 8.94 17.92
N LYS A 350 14.57 9.52 16.76
CA LYS A 350 14.92 10.96 16.64
C LYS A 350 16.14 11.35 17.50
N THR A 351 17.01 10.40 17.81
CA THR A 351 18.27 10.64 18.52
C THR A 351 19.47 10.34 17.63
N LEU A 352 20.63 10.92 17.96
CA LEU A 352 21.88 10.61 17.28
C LEU A 352 22.60 9.39 17.88
N LYS A 353 22.03 8.77 18.93
CA LYS A 353 22.63 7.63 19.62
C LYS A 353 22.43 6.37 18.77
N ARG A 354 23.47 5.98 18.05
CA ARG A 354 23.49 4.74 17.26
C ARG A 354 24.09 3.61 18.07
N PHE A 355 23.72 2.39 17.72
CA PHE A 355 24.42 1.19 18.16
C PHE A 355 25.15 0.58 16.96
N GLU A 356 26.41 0.18 17.19
CA GLU A 356 27.20 -0.62 16.26
C GLU A 356 28.03 -1.58 17.09
N GLY A 357 27.84 -2.88 16.87
CA GLY A 357 28.47 -3.89 17.71
C GLY A 357 28.03 -5.30 17.36
N LYS A 358 28.23 -6.23 18.30
CA LYS A 358 27.84 -7.63 18.14
C LYS A 358 26.32 -7.72 17.95
N ALA A 359 25.89 -8.58 17.02
CA ALA A 359 24.48 -8.89 16.83
C ALA A 359 23.91 -9.52 18.11
N GLN A 360 22.82 -8.94 18.60
CA GLN A 360 22.11 -9.36 19.81
C GLN A 360 20.61 -9.15 19.62
N LYS A 361 19.81 -9.77 20.48
CA LYS A 361 18.36 -9.65 20.48
C LYS A 361 17.95 -8.19 20.71
N VAL A 362 16.97 -7.72 19.92
CA VAL A 362 16.39 -6.38 20.06
C VAL A 362 14.91 -6.50 20.35
N VAL A 363 14.45 -5.73 21.33
CA VAL A 363 13.05 -5.65 21.73
C VAL A 363 12.52 -4.26 21.42
N PHE A 364 11.45 -4.19 20.64
CA PHE A 364 10.74 -2.96 20.32
C PHE A 364 9.47 -2.84 21.17
N GLU A 365 9.20 -1.63 21.64
CA GLU A 365 8.05 -1.32 22.47
C GLU A 365 7.32 -0.08 21.94
N LYS A 366 5.98 -0.11 22.01
CA LYS A 366 5.08 1.01 21.69
C LYS A 366 3.79 0.82 22.48
N ASN A 367 3.47 1.78 23.34
CA ASN A 367 2.46 1.62 24.40
C ASN A 367 2.61 0.26 25.15
N ALA A 368 1.58 -0.60 25.12
CA ALA A 368 1.58 -1.93 25.73
C ALA A 368 2.01 -3.07 24.78
N SER A 369 2.40 -2.72 23.54
CA SER A 369 2.81 -3.67 22.51
C SER A 369 4.30 -3.96 22.58
N ARG A 370 4.70 -5.19 22.24
CA ARG A 370 6.11 -5.62 22.20
C ARG A 370 6.37 -6.53 21.00
N LEU A 371 7.47 -6.26 20.29
CA LEU A 371 7.97 -7.06 19.16
C LEU A 371 9.44 -7.40 19.41
N GLU A 372 9.81 -8.66 19.27
CA GLU A 372 11.19 -9.11 19.44
C GLU A 372 11.80 -9.53 18.09
N ILE A 373 13.05 -9.13 17.83
CA ILE A 373 13.85 -9.64 16.71
C ILE A 373 15.11 -10.29 17.29
N ALA A 374 15.24 -11.61 17.11
CA ALA A 374 16.36 -12.41 17.60
C ALA A 374 17.05 -13.12 16.44
N GLN A 375 18.35 -12.92 16.30
CA GLN A 375 19.21 -13.60 15.32
C GLN A 375 19.67 -14.97 15.82
N LYS A 376 19.91 -15.89 14.89
CA LYS A 376 20.44 -17.25 15.15
C LYS A 376 21.86 -17.46 14.61
N PHE A 377 22.62 -16.37 14.50
CA PHE A 377 23.99 -16.38 13.99
C PHE A 377 24.86 -15.40 14.77
N GLU A 378 26.18 -15.61 14.71
CA GLU A 378 27.16 -14.65 15.20
C GLU A 378 27.49 -13.64 14.09
N GLY A 379 27.56 -12.36 14.43
CA GLY A 379 27.85 -11.30 13.49
C GLY A 379 27.82 -9.93 14.15
N GLU A 380 27.80 -8.91 13.31
CA GLU A 380 27.63 -7.53 13.71
C GLU A 380 26.22 -7.06 13.35
N MET A 381 25.76 -6.01 14.02
CA MET A 381 24.57 -5.28 13.62
C MET A 381 24.74 -3.79 13.89
N GLN A 382 23.99 -2.98 13.14
CA GLN A 382 23.86 -1.54 13.38
C GLN A 382 22.39 -1.22 13.67
N ILE A 383 22.14 -0.37 14.66
CA ILE A 383 20.82 0.24 14.90
C ILE A 383 20.95 1.74 14.79
N ILE A 384 20.22 2.32 13.85
CA ILE A 384 20.21 3.75 13.56
C ILE A 384 18.81 4.27 13.90
N PRO A 385 18.66 5.10 14.95
CA PRO A 385 17.42 5.82 15.16
C PRO A 385 17.18 6.79 13.99
N LEU A 386 15.95 6.81 13.51
CA LEU A 386 15.54 7.60 12.37
C LEU A 386 14.71 8.80 12.84
N ALA A 387 14.50 9.76 11.93
CA ALA A 387 13.66 10.92 12.19
C ALA A 387 12.17 10.56 12.34
N GLY A 388 11.75 9.38 11.88
CA GLY A 388 10.34 8.99 11.79
C GLY A 388 9.54 9.87 10.84
N GLY A 389 8.20 9.79 10.93
CA GLY A 389 7.27 10.59 10.13
C GLY A 389 7.38 10.29 8.64
N ASN A 390 7.53 11.31 7.80
CA ASN A 390 7.49 11.19 6.33
C ASN A 390 8.77 10.60 5.68
N HIS A 391 9.72 10.09 6.47
CA HIS A 391 11.01 9.62 5.99
C HIS A 391 11.22 8.13 6.26
N PHE A 392 12.04 7.46 5.45
CA PHE A 392 12.47 6.06 5.65
C PHE A 392 11.33 5.11 5.95
N TYR A 393 10.30 5.20 5.15
CA TYR A 393 9.14 4.38 5.34
C TYR A 393 8.42 4.56 6.70
N SER A 394 8.47 5.76 7.28
CA SER A 394 7.89 6.08 8.60
C SER A 394 8.43 5.19 9.71
N ALA A 395 9.59 4.59 9.47
CA ALA A 395 10.30 3.86 10.48
C ALA A 395 10.98 4.81 11.46
N ASP A 396 10.96 4.37 12.71
CA ASP A 396 11.61 5.00 13.86
C ASP A 396 13.04 4.47 14.03
N PHE A 397 13.31 3.25 13.55
CA PHE A 397 14.61 2.60 13.60
C PHE A 397 14.94 1.86 12.30
N LEU A 398 16.22 1.92 11.90
CA LEU A 398 16.81 1.03 10.91
C LEU A 398 17.74 0.06 11.65
N ILE A 399 17.49 -1.25 11.50
CA ILE A 399 18.41 -2.30 11.93
C ILE A 399 19.08 -2.86 10.68
N ALA A 400 20.40 -2.99 10.68
CA ALA A 400 21.15 -3.51 9.54
C ALA A 400 22.10 -4.64 9.98
N TYR A 401 22.05 -5.76 9.27
CA TYR A 401 22.91 -6.93 9.48
C TYR A 401 23.78 -7.16 8.25
N PRO A 402 25.11 -7.02 8.32
CA PRO A 402 25.99 -7.28 7.19
C PRO A 402 25.99 -8.75 6.78
N LEU A 403 25.75 -9.03 5.50
CA LEU A 403 25.78 -10.38 4.93
C LEU A 403 27.18 -10.75 4.44
N LYS A 404 28.15 -10.87 5.37
CA LYS A 404 29.58 -11.01 5.03
C LYS A 404 29.92 -12.30 4.27
N LYS A 405 29.33 -13.44 4.65
CA LYS A 405 29.68 -14.78 4.12
C LYS A 405 28.72 -15.23 3.01
N LYS A 406 29.28 -15.60 1.84
CA LYS A 406 28.53 -16.23 0.74
C LYS A 406 27.90 -17.56 1.16
N LEU A 407 26.67 -17.82 0.72
CA LEU A 407 25.89 -19.05 0.96
C LEU A 407 25.65 -19.44 2.44
N ALA A 408 26.20 -18.70 3.39
CA ALA A 408 25.91 -18.89 4.81
C ALA A 408 24.46 -18.44 5.10
N PRO A 409 23.68 -19.23 5.85
CA PRO A 409 22.34 -18.83 6.26
C PRO A 409 22.42 -17.78 7.36
N PHE A 410 21.76 -16.65 7.13
CA PHE A 410 21.46 -15.66 8.16
C PHE A 410 20.00 -15.82 8.52
N SER A 411 19.72 -16.09 9.79
CA SER A 411 18.36 -16.42 10.24
C SER A 411 17.93 -15.57 11.43
N TRP A 412 16.69 -15.15 11.42
CA TRP A 412 16.04 -14.40 12.49
C TRP A 412 14.74 -15.06 12.90
N THR A 413 14.33 -14.82 14.14
CA THR A 413 13.00 -15.10 14.65
C THR A 413 12.39 -13.80 15.15
N ILE A 414 11.17 -13.53 14.71
CA ILE A 414 10.43 -12.31 15.01
C ILE A 414 9.18 -12.73 15.77
N LYS A 415 8.98 -12.22 16.99
CA LYS A 415 7.88 -12.64 17.86
C LYS A 415 7.02 -11.49 18.35
#